data_AF-A0A383BN17-F1
#
_entry.id   AF-A0A383BN17-F1
#
_cell.length_a   1.000
_cell.length_b   1.000
_cell.length_c   1.000
_cell.angle_alpha   90.00
_cell.angle_beta   90.00
_cell.angle_gamma   90.00
#
_symmetry.space_group_name_H-M   'P 1'
#
loop_
_entity.id
_entity.type
_entity.pdbx_description
1 polymer ?
#
loop_
_entity_poly.entity_id
_entity_poly.type
_entity_poly.pdbx_seq_one_letter_code
_entity_poly.pdbx_strand_id
1 'polypeptide(L)'
;MGVPYFKVEGLIIRNGIVVKSSNYPLYGDMSSRVMRVISQYSPIQEVYSIDESFIDLAGLPFHLRSHMQSLRQKVKSWTGVPVCVGIGSTKVLAKLANRIAKKYTKFDGVFDIDELPYE
;
A
#
# COMPACT_ATOMS: atom_id res chain seq x y z
N MET A 1 -9.44 14.35 -1.45
CA MET A 1 -9.72 14.33 0.01
C MET A 1 -9.68 15.75 0.53
N GLY A 2 -10.43 16.07 1.59
CA GLY A 2 -10.37 17.40 2.23
C GLY A 2 -11.49 18.38 1.87
N VAL A 3 -12.61 17.94 1.29
CA VAL A 3 -13.79 18.80 1.12
C VAL A 3 -14.45 19.01 2.51
N PRO A 4 -14.68 20.26 2.96
CA PRO A 4 -15.33 20.52 4.24
C PRO A 4 -16.72 19.88 4.34
N TYR A 5 -17.05 19.33 5.52
CA TYR A 5 -18.30 18.62 5.77
C TYR A 5 -19.55 19.40 5.30
N PHE A 6 -19.65 20.67 5.68
CA PHE A 6 -20.82 21.51 5.36
C PHE A 6 -21.05 21.69 3.85
N LYS A 7 -20.02 21.54 3.01
CA LYS A 7 -20.15 21.62 1.55
C LYS A 7 -20.75 20.36 0.93
N VAL A 8 -20.77 19.24 1.67
CA VAL A 8 -21.23 17.93 1.19
C VAL A 8 -22.31 17.32 2.07
N GLU A 9 -22.85 18.06 3.05
CA GLU A 9 -23.87 17.59 3.98
C GLU A 9 -25.10 17.01 3.27
N GLY A 10 -25.60 17.70 2.23
CA GLY A 10 -26.72 17.20 1.43
C GLY A 10 -26.44 15.88 0.71
N LEU A 11 -25.19 15.65 0.29
CA LEU A 11 -24.76 14.37 -0.29
C LEU A 11 -24.66 13.28 0.77
N ILE A 12 -24.19 13.63 1.98
CA ILE A 12 -24.06 12.71 3.11
C ILE A 12 -25.44 12.20 3.52
N ILE A 13 -26.38 13.11 3.76
CA ILE A 13 -27.75 12.75 4.17
C ILE A 13 -28.44 11.94 3.07
N ARG A 14 -28.39 12.40 1.81
CA ARG A 14 -29.07 11.75 0.68
C ARG A 14 -28.61 10.32 0.44
N ASN A 15 -27.32 10.05 0.64
CA ASN A 15 -26.73 8.74 0.37
C ASN A 15 -26.52 7.89 1.64
N GLY A 16 -27.00 8.35 2.81
CA GLY A 16 -26.82 7.63 4.08
C GLY A 16 -25.35 7.41 4.46
N ILE A 17 -24.46 8.35 4.12
CA ILE A 17 -23.02 8.22 4.37
C ILE A 17 -22.75 8.27 5.88
N VAL A 18 -22.05 7.26 6.39
CA VAL A 18 -21.66 7.21 7.80
C VAL A 18 -20.40 8.03 8.03
N VAL A 19 -20.51 9.05 8.88
CA VAL A 19 -19.40 9.91 9.26
C VAL A 19 -18.78 9.36 10.53
N LYS A 20 -17.45 9.21 10.54
CA LYS A 20 -16.67 8.73 11.69
C LYS A 20 -15.63 9.77 12.07
N SER A 21 -15.46 10.01 13.36
CA SER A 21 -14.33 10.80 13.87
C SER A 21 -13.00 10.09 13.59
N SER A 22 -11.93 10.87 13.44
CA SER A 22 -10.59 10.31 13.34
C SER A 22 -10.20 9.64 14.66
N ASN A 23 -9.55 8.47 14.57
CA ASN A 23 -9.00 7.76 15.72
C ASN A 23 -7.49 7.57 15.49
N TYR A 24 -6.71 8.62 15.77
CA TYR A 24 -5.27 8.65 15.53
C TYR A 24 -4.51 7.56 16.29
N PRO A 25 -4.81 7.27 17.59
CA PRO A 25 -4.15 6.17 18.30
C PRO A 25 -4.34 4.82 17.62
N LEU A 26 -5.57 4.51 17.19
CA LEU A 26 -5.86 3.27 16.46
C LEU A 26 -5.09 3.22 15.14
N TYR A 27 -5.09 4.31 14.36
CA TYR A 27 -4.42 4.33 13.06
C TYR A 27 -2.89 4.21 13.21
N GLY A 28 -2.31 4.84 14.23
CA GLY A 28 -0.88 4.71 14.55
C GLY A 28 -0.49 3.30 14.99
N ASP A 29 -1.31 2.64 15.82
CA ASP A 29 -1.10 1.24 16.20
C ASP A 29 -1.20 0.31 14.98
N MET A 30 -2.24 0.47 14.15
CA MET A 30 -2.39 -0.32 12.93
C MET A 30 -1.23 -0.11 11.95
N SER A 31 -0.78 1.12 11.76
CA SER A 31 0.41 1.45 10.97
C SER A 31 1.64 0.73 11.50
N SER A 32 1.91 0.82 12.81
CA SER A 32 3.06 0.18 13.44
C SER A 32 3.07 -1.34 13.22
N ARG A 33 1.90 -1.99 13.27
CA ARG A 33 1.76 -3.42 12.98
C ARG A 33 2.04 -3.75 11.51
N VAL A 34 1.49 -2.98 10.57
CA VAL A 34 1.74 -3.16 9.13
C VAL A 34 3.23 -3.00 8.82
N MET A 35 3.85 -1.92 9.31
CA MET A 35 5.27 -1.66 9.05
C MET A 35 6.19 -2.74 9.63
N ARG A 36 5.84 -3.30 10.80
CA ARG A 36 6.57 -4.43 11.41
C ARG A 36 6.47 -5.73 10.62
N VAL A 37 5.38 -5.96 9.90
CA VAL A 37 5.29 -7.11 8.98
C VAL A 37 6.15 -6.86 7.75
N ILE A 38 6.09 -5.66 7.17
CA ILE A 38 6.89 -5.27 6.00
C ILE A 38 8.39 -5.37 6.28
N SER A 39 8.84 -4.97 7.48
CA SER A 39 10.26 -5.01 7.89
C SER A 39 10.87 -6.42 7.88
N GLN A 40 10.06 -7.48 7.80
CA GLN A 40 10.54 -8.86 7.74
C GLN A 40 10.93 -9.29 6.32
N TYR A 41 10.59 -8.49 5.30
CA TYR A 41 10.80 -8.81 3.89
C TYR A 41 12.04 -8.13 3.30
N SER A 42 12.68 -7.22 4.04
CA SER A 42 13.92 -6.59 3.67
C SER A 42 14.67 -6.07 4.90
N PRO A 43 16.01 -6.15 4.94
CA PRO A 43 16.79 -5.53 6.00
C PRO A 43 16.73 -4.00 5.96
N ILE A 44 16.45 -3.39 4.79
CA ILE A 44 16.41 -1.94 4.62
C ILE A 44 14.96 -1.55 4.35
N GLN A 45 14.37 -0.87 5.33
CA GLN A 45 13.03 -0.31 5.25
C GLN A 45 13.07 1.19 5.53
N GLU A 46 12.39 1.95 4.69
CA GLU A 46 12.10 3.36 4.90
C GLU A 46 10.58 3.53 5.07
N VAL A 47 10.16 4.03 6.23
CA VAL A 47 8.76 4.38 6.48
C VAL A 47 8.53 5.81 5.96
N TYR A 48 7.77 5.93 4.88
CA TYR A 48 7.55 7.21 4.18
C TYR A 48 6.34 7.97 4.74
N SER A 49 5.28 7.24 5.11
CA SER A 49 4.08 7.79 5.74
C SER A 49 3.43 6.75 6.67
N ILE A 50 2.28 7.10 7.27
CA ILE A 50 1.49 6.19 8.09
C ILE A 50 1.04 4.91 7.35
N ASP A 51 0.91 4.96 6.03
CA ASP A 51 0.39 3.87 5.19
C ASP A 51 1.34 3.48 4.05
N GLU A 52 2.56 4.03 4.01
CA GLU A 52 3.51 3.83 2.92
C GLU A 52 4.93 3.58 3.43
N SER A 53 5.58 2.59 2.81
CA SER A 53 6.97 2.25 3.09
C SER A 53 7.66 1.76 1.81
N PHE A 54 8.94 2.10 1.70
CA PHE A 54 9.84 1.54 0.70
C PHE A 54 10.73 0.48 1.36
N ILE A 55 10.95 -0.62 0.67
CA ILE A 55 11.90 -1.66 1.08
C ILE A 55 12.91 -1.90 -0.02
N ASP A 56 14.16 -2.16 0.34
CA ASP A 56 15.19 -2.53 -0.63
C ASP A 56 15.02 -3.99 -1.02
N LEU A 57 15.05 -4.29 -2.32
CA LEU A 57 14.94 -5.64 -2.85
C LEU A 57 16.28 -6.15 -3.43
N ALA A 58 17.34 -5.36 -3.35
CA ALA A 58 18.66 -5.77 -3.82
C ALA A 58 19.14 -7.04 -3.10
N GLY A 59 19.58 -8.03 -3.89
CA GLY A 59 20.05 -9.32 -3.37
C GLY A 59 18.94 -10.30 -2.92
N LEU A 60 17.67 -9.97 -3.11
CA LEU A 60 16.56 -10.91 -2.89
C LEU A 60 16.40 -11.89 -4.07
N PRO A 61 15.85 -13.10 -3.83
CA PRO A 61 15.80 -14.16 -4.83
C PRO A 61 14.92 -13.84 -6.06
N PHE A 62 15.18 -14.59 -7.14
CA PHE A 62 14.71 -14.43 -8.53
C PHE A 62 13.17 -14.41 -8.79
N HIS A 63 12.32 -14.43 -7.76
CA HIS A 63 10.87 -14.42 -7.90
C HIS A 63 10.19 -13.31 -7.08
N LEU A 64 10.59 -12.06 -7.33
CA LEU A 64 10.12 -10.86 -6.62
C LEU A 64 8.58 -10.78 -6.55
N ARG A 65 7.88 -11.08 -7.66
CA ARG A 65 6.41 -11.06 -7.66
C ARG A 65 5.80 -12.02 -6.65
N SER A 66 6.25 -13.29 -6.62
CA SER A 66 5.74 -14.29 -5.67
C SER A 66 6.09 -13.92 -4.22
N HIS A 67 7.29 -13.39 -3.99
CA HIS A 67 7.74 -12.95 -2.69
C HIS A 67 6.89 -11.78 -2.17
N MET A 68 6.62 -10.79 -3.03
CA MET A 68 5.76 -9.65 -2.70
C MET A 68 4.28 -10.03 -2.57
N GLN A 69 3.80 -11.05 -3.28
CA GLN A 69 2.46 -11.59 -3.02
C GLN A 69 2.36 -12.19 -1.62
N SER A 70 3.38 -12.92 -1.17
CA SER A 70 3.42 -13.46 0.19
C SER A 70 3.43 -12.35 1.25
N LEU A 71 4.10 -11.21 0.99
CA LEU A 71 4.06 -10.02 1.83
C LEU A 71 2.64 -9.49 1.97
N ARG A 72 1.94 -9.28 0.85
CA ARG A 72 0.56 -8.78 0.86
C ARG A 72 -0.37 -9.71 1.65
N GLN A 73 -0.25 -11.01 1.42
CA GLN A 73 -1.04 -12.02 2.13
C GLN A 73 -0.75 -11.99 3.64
N LYS A 74 0.53 -11.92 4.04
CA LYS A 74 0.91 -11.86 5.46
C LYS A 74 0.38 -10.60 6.13
N VAL A 75 0.58 -9.43 5.53
CA VAL A 75 0.04 -8.15 6.05
C VAL A 75 -1.46 -8.25 6.24
N LYS A 76 -2.20 -8.73 5.22
CA LYS A 76 -3.65 -8.90 5.31
C LYS A 76 -4.05 -9.88 6.40
N SER A 77 -3.39 -11.03 6.50
CA SER A 77 -3.74 -12.07 7.48
C SER A 77 -3.48 -11.65 8.93
N TRP A 78 -2.43 -10.87 9.20
CA TRP A 78 -2.04 -10.51 10.56
C TRP A 78 -2.63 -9.19 11.04
N THR A 79 -2.94 -8.27 10.11
CA THR A 79 -3.43 -6.93 10.46
C THR A 79 -4.85 -6.66 9.96
N GLY A 80 -5.38 -7.47 9.05
CA GLY A 80 -6.62 -7.19 8.34
C GLY A 80 -6.53 -6.07 7.29
N VAL A 81 -5.40 -5.37 7.18
CA VAL A 81 -5.23 -4.25 6.25
C VAL A 81 -4.79 -4.76 4.88
N PRO A 82 -5.56 -4.53 3.79
CA PRO A 82 -5.12 -4.86 2.45
C PRO A 82 -4.09 -3.83 1.98
N VAL A 83 -3.00 -4.31 1.35
CA VAL A 83 -1.96 -3.47 0.76
C VAL A 83 -1.76 -3.79 -0.72
N CYS A 84 -1.10 -2.90 -1.47
CA CYS A 84 -0.60 -3.14 -2.82
C CYS A 84 0.90 -2.86 -2.85
N VAL A 85 1.62 -3.54 -3.73
CA VAL A 85 3.07 -3.45 -3.88
C VAL A 85 3.38 -3.03 -5.32
N GLY A 86 4.21 -2.00 -5.45
CA GLY A 86 4.84 -1.63 -6.70
C GLY A 86 6.34 -1.89 -6.61
N ILE A 87 6.89 -2.50 -7.64
CA ILE A 87 8.32 -2.80 -7.77
C ILE A 87 8.86 -1.96 -8.93
N GLY A 88 10.08 -1.45 -8.75
CA GLY A 88 10.80 -0.72 -9.77
C GLY A 88 12.17 -0.25 -9.27
N SER A 89 13.06 0.02 -10.21
CA SER A 89 14.48 0.35 -10.01
C SER A 89 14.73 1.65 -9.25
N THR A 90 13.71 2.50 -9.16
CA THR A 90 13.73 3.73 -8.34
C THR A 90 12.47 3.84 -7.50
N LYS A 91 12.52 4.58 -6.39
CA LYS A 91 11.34 4.86 -5.55
C LYS A 91 10.18 5.49 -6.34
N VAL A 92 10.49 6.32 -7.35
CA VAL A 92 9.48 6.95 -8.21
C VAL A 92 8.78 5.90 -9.07
N LEU A 93 9.54 5.01 -9.71
CA LEU A 93 9.01 3.91 -10.51
C LEU A 93 8.22 2.93 -9.65
N ALA A 94 8.72 2.55 -8.48
CA ALA A 94 8.00 1.71 -7.53
C ALA A 94 6.66 2.35 -7.08
N LYS A 95 6.65 3.67 -6.82
CA LYS A 95 5.41 4.39 -6.46
C LYS A 95 4.41 4.45 -7.62
N LEU A 96 4.89 4.65 -8.85
CA LEU A 96 4.08 4.57 -10.06
C LEU A 96 3.52 3.17 -10.26
N ALA A 97 4.36 2.14 -10.10
CA ALA A 97 3.97 0.74 -10.19
C ALA A 97 2.87 0.40 -9.18
N ASN A 98 2.97 0.90 -7.94
CA ASN A 98 1.95 0.71 -6.91
C ASN A 98 0.61 1.34 -7.32
N ARG A 99 0.64 2.53 -7.92
CA ARG A 99 -0.57 3.17 -8.47
C ARG A 99 -1.20 2.31 -9.57
N ILE A 100 -0.40 1.70 -10.43
CA ILE A 100 -0.87 0.80 -11.50
C ILE A 100 -1.46 -0.49 -10.89
N ALA A 101 -0.78 -1.10 -9.92
CA ALA A 101 -1.25 -2.29 -9.20
C ALA A 101 -2.60 -2.06 -8.50
N LYS A 102 -2.82 -0.86 -7.92
CA LYS A 102 -4.09 -0.45 -7.31
C LYS A 102 -5.20 -0.25 -8.35
N LYS A 103 -4.86 0.29 -9.53
CA LYS A 103 -5.84 0.66 -10.56
C LYS A 103 -6.33 -0.54 -11.37
N TYR A 104 -5.46 -1.49 -11.67
CA TYR A 104 -5.79 -2.62 -12.56
C TYR A 104 -5.75 -3.95 -11.82
N THR A 105 -6.92 -4.57 -11.66
CA THR A 105 -7.11 -5.85 -10.96
C THR A 105 -6.31 -7.01 -11.57
N LYS A 106 -5.97 -6.94 -12.87
CA LYS A 106 -5.17 -7.96 -13.56
C LYS A 106 -3.80 -8.23 -12.93
N PHE A 107 -3.26 -7.26 -12.18
CA PHE A 107 -1.97 -7.41 -11.50
C PHE A 107 -2.08 -8.03 -10.11
N ASP A 108 -3.31 -8.24 -9.61
CA ASP A 108 -3.57 -8.77 -8.27
C ASP A 108 -2.73 -8.04 -7.20
N GLY A 109 -2.72 -6.70 -7.27
CA GLY A 109 -2.06 -5.82 -6.30
C GLY A 109 -0.54 -5.91 -6.19
N VAL A 110 0.16 -6.64 -7.08
CA VAL A 110 1.63 -6.60 -7.23
C VAL A 110 1.97 -6.32 -8.68
N PHE A 111 2.70 -5.23 -8.93
CA PHE A 111 3.14 -4.89 -10.27
C PHE A 111 4.61 -4.49 -10.27
N ASP A 112 5.39 -5.12 -11.14
CA ASP A 112 6.75 -4.74 -11.44
C ASP A 112 6.77 -3.97 -12.76
N ILE A 113 7.21 -2.71 -12.70
CA ILE A 113 7.28 -1.86 -13.88
C ILE A 113 8.54 -2.11 -14.71
N ASP A 114 9.59 -2.69 -14.11
CA ASP A 114 10.84 -2.99 -14.82
C ASP A 114 10.72 -4.29 -15.64
N GLU A 115 9.68 -5.11 -15.42
CA GLU A 115 9.33 -6.24 -16.30
C GLU A 115 8.71 -5.80 -17.64
N LEU A 116 8.35 -4.52 -17.78
CA LEU A 116 7.84 -4.01 -19.05
C LEU A 116 8.97 -3.89 -20.08
N PRO A 117 8.75 -4.30 -21.34
CA PRO A 117 9.73 -4.08 -22.40
C PRO A 117 9.94 -2.58 -22.61
N TYR A 118 11.20 -2.19 -22.79
CA TYR A 118 11.56 -0.88 -23.35
C TYR A 118 11.37 -0.95 -24.86
N GLU A 119 10.24 -0.45 -25.36
CA GLU A 119 10.08 -0.09 -26.77
C GLU A 119 10.55 1.35 -27.01
#